data_AF-A0A7C1BN21-F1
#
_entry.id   AF-A0A7C1BN21-F1
#
_cell.length_a   1.000
_cell.length_b   1.000
_cell.length_c   1.000
_cell.angle_alpha   90.00
_cell.angle_beta   90.00
_cell.angle_gamma   90.00
#
_symmetry.space_group_name_H-M   'P 1'
#
loop_
_entity.id
_entity.type
_entity.pdbx_description
1 polymer ?
#
loop_
_entity_poly.entity_id
_entity_poly.type
_entity_poly.pdbx_seq_one_letter_code
_entity_poly.pdbx_strand_id
1 'polypeptide(L)'
;MYEQEIENAKEHFGKILAEQLDRVERMKKDQEWIDYTTLKPIIIGFVGGDGIGPFIAEEAKRVLEFLLMDEIASGKIEMRTIKGLTIENRAKVMKAIPDEILEEIKKCHVLLKGPTTTPKKGDPWPNIESANVAMRRELDLFANVRPVKVPEEGIDWIFFRENTEGAYILGRKGVDVTDDLAIDFKAITTQGSERIIRMAFEYAKKNNINRVTVVTKANVVKKTDGKFLNTAEKIAKEYPEVEWDDWFIDIMTAKLIDPSRRTQFRVIVAPNLYGDIITDEAAQFQGGVGTAGSANIGKRYAMFEAIHGSAPRMVKEGRAKYADPSSIMRAAAMLLNHIGYPEKADKLQKALDICGKYEKKVVITGHSDGVTNTEFANYVMETLKDPDLEKKWKSYQK
;
A
#
# COMPACT_ATOMS: atom_id res chain seq x y z
N MET A 1 37.12 27.78 -4.75
CA MET A 1 36.34 27.77 -6.02
C MET A 1 34.87 27.48 -5.78
N TYR A 2 34.49 26.59 -4.85
CA TYR A 2 33.08 26.26 -4.56
C TYR A 2 32.59 26.73 -3.17
N GLU A 3 33.19 27.77 -2.60
CA GLU A 3 32.91 28.15 -1.21
C GLU A 3 31.46 28.63 -1.02
N GLN A 4 30.93 29.39 -1.97
CA GLN A 4 29.56 29.89 -1.90
C GLN A 4 28.54 28.75 -2.10
N GLU A 5 28.78 27.87 -3.06
CA GLU A 5 27.95 26.70 -3.36
C GLU A 5 27.89 25.76 -2.16
N ILE A 6 29.03 25.52 -1.50
CA ILE A 6 29.11 24.73 -0.27
C ILE A 6 28.33 25.41 0.86
N GLU A 7 28.43 26.73 1.05
CA GLU A 7 27.71 27.43 2.11
C GLU A 7 26.18 27.38 1.89
N ASN A 8 25.74 27.56 0.63
CA ASN A 8 24.33 27.42 0.26
C ASN A 8 23.81 26.00 0.55
N ALA A 9 24.59 24.98 0.19
CA ALA A 9 24.24 23.58 0.45
C ALA A 9 24.17 23.27 1.96
N LYS A 10 25.07 23.85 2.77
CA LYS A 10 25.04 23.74 4.24
C LYS A 10 23.79 24.35 4.83
N GLU A 11 23.41 25.57 4.40
CA GLU A 11 22.20 26.24 4.89
C GLU A 11 20.94 25.42 4.55
N HIS A 12 20.87 24.90 3.32
CA HIS A 12 19.79 24.03 2.86
C HIS A 12 19.71 22.74 3.68
N PHE A 13 20.83 22.06 3.89
CA PHE A 13 20.87 20.86 4.72
C PHE A 13 20.51 21.14 6.18
N GLY A 14 20.91 22.29 6.74
CA GLY A 14 20.50 22.72 8.08
C GLY A 14 18.98 22.85 8.23
N LYS A 15 18.30 23.43 7.23
CA LYS A 15 16.83 23.50 7.19
C LYS A 15 16.19 22.11 7.16
N ILE A 16 16.71 21.21 6.32
CA ILE A 16 16.26 19.81 6.27
C ILE A 16 16.40 19.15 7.64
N LEU A 17 17.55 19.29 8.30
CA LEU A 17 17.80 18.70 9.62
C LEU A 17 16.80 19.21 10.66
N ALA A 18 16.55 20.51 10.73
CA ALA A 18 15.58 21.09 11.65
C ALA A 18 14.18 20.48 11.46
N GLU A 19 13.69 20.42 10.23
CA GLU A 19 12.39 19.81 9.93
C GLU A 19 12.31 18.32 10.28
N GLN A 20 13.38 17.57 10.03
CA GLN A 20 13.43 16.13 10.35
C GLN A 20 13.45 15.91 11.87
N LEU A 21 14.19 16.74 12.62
CA LEU A 21 14.20 16.69 14.08
C LEU A 21 12.83 17.05 14.67
N ASP A 22 12.18 18.09 14.14
CA ASP A 22 10.80 18.42 14.53
C ASP A 22 9.83 17.27 14.24
N ARG A 23 10.01 16.54 13.13
CA ARG A 23 9.21 15.34 12.85
C ARG A 23 9.48 14.25 13.88
N VAL A 24 10.74 14.00 14.24
CA VAL A 24 11.09 13.03 15.28
C VAL A 24 10.40 13.38 16.60
N GLU A 25 10.40 14.65 17.01
CA GLU A 25 9.70 15.09 18.22
C GLU A 25 8.18 14.90 18.11
N ARG A 26 7.58 15.06 16.94
CA ARG A 26 6.17 14.70 16.71
C ARG A 26 5.92 13.20 16.81
N MET A 27 6.81 12.37 16.25
CA MET A 27 6.67 10.90 16.28
C MET A 27 6.85 10.34 17.70
N LYS A 28 7.61 11.01 18.56
CA LYS A 28 7.73 10.67 19.99
C LYS A 28 6.45 10.96 20.79
N LYS A 29 5.63 11.91 20.33
CA LYS A 29 4.31 12.16 20.91
C LYS A 29 3.40 11.04 20.43
N ASP A 30 3.44 9.95 21.18
CA ASP A 30 2.83 8.69 20.78
C ASP A 30 1.33 8.87 20.48
N GLN A 31 0.87 8.28 19.39
CA GLN A 31 -0.54 8.16 19.09
C GLN A 31 -0.99 6.75 19.47
N GLU A 32 -2.17 6.64 20.06
CA GLU A 32 -2.76 5.33 20.30
C GLU A 32 -3.33 4.75 19.00
N TRP A 33 -3.34 3.42 18.93
CA TRP A 33 -4.01 2.69 17.85
C TRP A 33 -5.52 2.89 17.95
N ILE A 34 -6.17 3.14 16.82
CA ILE A 34 -7.63 3.07 16.76
C ILE A 34 -8.07 1.62 16.99
N ASP A 35 -8.92 1.45 17.99
CA ASP A 35 -9.63 0.20 18.22
C ASP A 35 -10.96 0.20 17.43
N TYR A 36 -10.95 -0.48 16.29
CA TYR A 36 -12.13 -0.61 15.43
C TYR A 36 -13.24 -1.47 16.05
N THR A 37 -12.97 -2.25 17.11
CA THR A 37 -14.00 -3.06 17.78
C THR A 37 -14.96 -2.22 18.61
N THR A 38 -14.48 -1.06 19.11
CA THR A 38 -15.26 -0.13 19.94
C THR A 38 -15.73 1.10 19.17
N LEU A 39 -15.06 1.46 18.07
CA LEU A 39 -15.40 2.64 17.24
C LEU A 39 -16.73 2.48 16.49
N LYS A 40 -17.72 3.34 16.78
CA LYS A 40 -19.03 3.36 16.10
C LYS A 40 -19.53 4.79 15.90
N PRO A 41 -19.88 5.22 14.67
CA PRO A 41 -19.70 4.49 13.41
C PRO A 41 -18.22 4.44 12.97
N ILE A 42 -17.83 3.39 12.25
CA ILE A 42 -16.60 3.39 11.46
C ILE A 42 -16.90 4.12 10.15
N ILE A 43 -16.23 5.25 9.91
CA ILE A 43 -16.41 6.06 8.70
C ILE A 43 -15.42 5.59 7.63
N ILE A 44 -15.94 5.00 6.56
CA ILE A 44 -15.19 4.54 5.39
C ILE A 44 -15.34 5.58 4.27
N GLY A 45 -14.24 6.26 3.96
CA GLY A 45 -14.15 7.21 2.86
C GLY A 45 -13.81 6.50 1.55
N PHE A 46 -14.52 6.83 0.48
CA PHE A 46 -14.29 6.34 -0.86
C PHE A 46 -13.75 7.45 -1.75
N VAL A 47 -12.64 7.18 -2.44
CA VAL A 47 -11.99 8.15 -3.34
C VAL A 47 -11.75 7.50 -4.70
N GLY A 48 -12.46 7.93 -5.74
CA GLY A 48 -12.37 7.30 -7.08
C GLY A 48 -11.01 7.49 -7.77
N GLY A 49 -10.31 8.59 -7.51
CA GLY A 49 -9.03 8.90 -8.15
C GLY A 49 -9.17 9.26 -9.62
N ASP A 50 -8.19 8.85 -10.43
CA ASP A 50 -7.98 9.24 -11.82
C ASP A 50 -7.98 8.05 -12.78
N GLY A 51 -8.18 8.34 -14.07
CA GLY A 51 -8.02 7.36 -15.15
C GLY A 51 -9.03 6.22 -15.05
N ILE A 52 -8.58 4.96 -14.97
CA ILE A 52 -9.47 3.81 -14.74
C ILE A 52 -10.04 3.79 -13.33
N GLY A 53 -9.45 4.54 -12.39
CA GLY A 53 -9.78 4.49 -10.96
C GLY A 53 -11.27 4.62 -10.65
N PRO A 54 -11.98 5.65 -11.16
CA PRO A 54 -13.42 5.78 -10.93
C PRO A 54 -14.25 4.57 -11.36
N PHE A 55 -13.82 3.83 -12.40
CA PHE A 55 -14.53 2.67 -12.90
C PHE A 55 -14.31 1.45 -11.98
N ILE A 56 -13.06 1.15 -11.66
CA ILE A 56 -12.74 -0.05 -10.86
C ILE A 56 -13.03 0.14 -9.37
N ALA A 57 -12.88 1.36 -8.86
CA ALA A 57 -13.10 1.68 -7.46
C ALA A 57 -14.61 1.68 -7.16
N GLU A 58 -15.46 2.16 -8.08
CA GLU A 58 -16.92 2.10 -7.89
C GLU A 58 -17.41 0.66 -7.79
N GLU A 59 -16.88 -0.25 -8.61
CA GLU A 59 -17.24 -1.67 -8.52
C GLU A 59 -16.77 -2.31 -7.21
N ALA A 60 -15.58 -1.96 -6.73
CA ALA A 60 -15.13 -2.42 -5.41
C ALA A 60 -15.97 -1.84 -4.27
N LYS A 61 -16.40 -0.58 -4.37
CA LYS A 61 -17.33 0.04 -3.43
C LYS A 61 -18.67 -0.68 -3.42
N ARG A 62 -19.25 -1.01 -4.58
CA ARG A 62 -20.50 -1.78 -4.67
C ARG A 62 -20.41 -3.13 -3.97
N VAL A 63 -19.32 -3.88 -4.20
CA VAL A 63 -19.08 -5.17 -3.53
C VAL A 63 -18.92 -5.00 -2.02
N LEU A 64 -18.21 -3.95 -1.59
CA LEU A 64 -18.01 -3.66 -0.17
C LEU A 64 -19.33 -3.26 0.52
N GLU A 65 -20.14 -2.40 -0.11
CA GLU A 65 -21.48 -2.02 0.37
C GLU A 65 -22.41 -3.24 0.45
N PHE A 66 -22.34 -4.16 -0.53
CA PHE A 66 -23.08 -5.42 -0.49
C PHE A 66 -22.70 -6.28 0.72
N LEU A 67 -21.40 -6.42 1.01
CA LEU A 67 -20.93 -7.19 2.16
C LEU A 67 -21.26 -6.53 3.51
N LEU A 68 -21.36 -5.20 3.56
CA LEU A 68 -21.58 -4.41 4.77
C LEU A 68 -23.01 -3.90 4.94
N MET A 69 -23.96 -4.43 4.16
CA MET A 69 -25.35 -3.94 4.13
C MET A 69 -25.99 -3.88 5.52
N ASP A 70 -25.77 -4.89 6.36
CA ASP A 70 -26.33 -4.95 7.73
C ASP A 70 -25.65 -3.93 8.67
N GLU A 71 -24.34 -3.75 8.57
CA GLU A 71 -23.58 -2.77 9.37
C GLU A 71 -23.90 -1.33 8.98
N ILE A 72 -24.16 -1.09 7.69
CA ILE A 72 -24.62 0.20 7.18
C ILE A 72 -26.05 0.46 7.69
N ALA A 73 -26.96 -0.51 7.55
CA ALA A 73 -28.35 -0.38 8.00
C ALA A 73 -28.47 -0.18 9.52
N SER A 74 -27.58 -0.80 10.30
CA SER A 74 -27.53 -0.64 11.76
C SER A 74 -26.73 0.57 12.25
N GLY A 75 -26.16 1.37 11.34
CA GLY A 75 -25.36 2.56 11.68
C GLY A 75 -24.00 2.27 12.32
N LYS A 76 -23.50 1.02 12.25
CA LYS A 76 -22.15 0.65 12.69
C LYS A 76 -21.08 1.16 11.71
N ILE A 77 -21.44 1.27 10.44
CA ILE A 77 -20.55 1.76 9.38
C ILE A 77 -21.23 2.92 8.65
N GLU A 78 -20.48 3.96 8.38
CA GLU A 78 -20.88 5.09 7.55
C GLU A 78 -19.99 5.14 6.31
N MET A 79 -20.61 5.07 5.11
CA MET A 79 -19.90 5.19 3.84
C MET A 79 -19.94 6.65 3.36
N ARG A 80 -18.79 7.23 3.04
CA ARG A 80 -18.68 8.59 2.50
C ARG A 80 -17.96 8.60 1.16
N THR A 81 -18.56 9.22 0.15
CA THR A 81 -17.88 9.44 -1.14
C THR A 81 -17.20 10.80 -1.16
N ILE A 82 -15.88 10.81 -1.33
CA ILE A 82 -15.06 12.01 -1.42
C ILE A 82 -14.71 12.25 -2.89
N LYS A 83 -15.18 13.37 -3.44
CA LYS A 83 -14.95 13.78 -4.82
C LYS A 83 -13.85 14.84 -4.87
N GLY A 84 -13.28 15.12 -6.04
CA GLY A 84 -12.36 16.25 -6.22
C GLY A 84 -10.86 15.95 -6.04
N LEU A 85 -10.47 14.72 -5.67
CA LEU A 85 -9.07 14.28 -5.75
C LEU A 85 -8.67 13.88 -7.18
N THR A 86 -9.04 14.68 -8.17
CA THR A 86 -8.69 14.42 -9.58
C THR A 86 -7.45 15.19 -9.98
N ILE A 87 -6.76 14.75 -11.02
CA ILE A 87 -5.59 15.43 -11.57
C ILE A 87 -5.93 16.84 -12.06
N GLU A 88 -7.13 17.04 -12.63
CA GLU A 88 -7.61 18.36 -13.07
C GLU A 88 -7.69 19.34 -11.89
N ASN A 89 -8.32 18.93 -10.79
CA ASN A 89 -8.47 19.80 -9.63
C ASN A 89 -7.13 20.08 -8.95
N ARG A 90 -6.31 19.04 -8.78
CA ARG A 90 -4.94 19.15 -8.22
C ARG A 90 -4.05 20.08 -9.05
N ALA A 91 -4.11 19.98 -10.37
CA ALA A 91 -3.40 20.85 -11.28
C ALA A 91 -3.91 22.30 -11.21
N LYS A 92 -5.23 22.49 -11.12
CA LYS A 92 -5.84 23.82 -10.99
C LYS A 92 -5.38 24.56 -9.73
N VAL A 93 -5.28 23.87 -8.60
CA VAL A 93 -4.88 24.48 -7.32
C VAL A 93 -3.37 24.34 -7.04
N MET A 94 -2.62 23.69 -7.93
CA MET A 94 -1.18 23.43 -7.80
C MET A 94 -0.78 22.72 -6.49
N LYS A 95 -1.63 21.80 -6.01
CA LYS A 95 -1.37 21.02 -4.79
C LYS A 95 -1.44 19.52 -5.05
N ALA A 96 -0.68 18.75 -4.26
CA ALA A 96 -0.77 17.29 -4.28
C ALA A 96 -2.18 16.82 -3.89
N ILE A 97 -2.80 17.48 -2.92
CA ILE A 97 -4.17 17.25 -2.44
C ILE A 97 -4.77 18.64 -2.18
N PRO A 98 -5.92 19.00 -2.79
CA PRO A 98 -6.62 20.24 -2.44
C PRO A 98 -7.03 20.23 -0.96
N ASP A 99 -6.97 21.40 -0.28
CA ASP A 99 -7.11 21.47 1.17
C ASP A 99 -8.47 20.97 1.64
N GLU A 100 -9.54 21.38 0.94
CA GLU A 100 -10.91 20.99 1.22
C GLU A 100 -11.11 19.46 1.10
N ILE A 101 -10.37 18.83 0.19
CA ILE A 101 -10.42 17.37 0.00
C ILE A 101 -9.62 16.66 1.10
N LEU A 102 -8.50 17.22 1.52
CA LEU A 102 -7.72 16.70 2.65
C LEU A 102 -8.53 16.75 3.95
N GLU A 103 -9.31 17.80 4.16
CA GLU A 103 -10.22 17.93 5.31
C GLU A 103 -11.28 16.82 5.31
N GLU A 104 -11.94 16.57 4.18
CA GLU A 104 -12.91 15.47 4.06
C GLU A 104 -12.27 14.09 4.28
N ILE A 105 -11.05 13.89 3.77
CA ILE A 105 -10.28 12.67 4.00
C ILE A 105 -10.00 12.49 5.50
N LYS A 106 -9.57 13.54 6.20
CA LYS A 106 -9.24 13.49 7.64
C LYS A 106 -10.47 13.28 8.55
N LYS A 107 -11.70 13.48 8.04
CA LYS A 107 -12.96 13.11 8.71
C LYS A 107 -13.29 11.62 8.64
N CYS A 108 -12.56 10.84 7.84
CA CYS A 108 -12.75 9.40 7.70
C CYS A 108 -11.76 8.62 8.58
N HIS A 109 -12.09 7.38 8.92
CA HIS A 109 -11.21 6.48 9.68
C HIS A 109 -10.39 5.60 8.76
N VAL A 110 -11.02 5.18 7.66
CA VAL A 110 -10.44 4.26 6.68
C VAL A 110 -10.80 4.74 5.29
N LEU A 111 -9.91 4.56 4.32
CA LEU A 111 -10.12 4.94 2.94
C LEU A 111 -10.07 3.71 2.02
N LEU A 112 -11.00 3.62 1.07
CA LEU A 112 -10.88 2.80 -0.13
C LEU A 112 -10.65 3.73 -1.32
N LYS A 113 -9.50 3.61 -1.96
CA LYS A 113 -9.02 4.60 -2.92
C LYS A 113 -8.60 3.97 -4.25
N GLY A 114 -9.06 4.58 -5.35
CA GLY A 114 -8.57 4.32 -6.69
C GLY A 114 -7.22 5.00 -7.00
N PRO A 115 -6.53 4.57 -8.07
CA PRO A 115 -5.25 5.15 -8.46
C PRO A 115 -5.36 6.65 -8.76
N THR A 116 -4.28 7.40 -8.50
CA THR A 116 -4.17 8.82 -8.85
C THR A 116 -3.01 9.04 -9.80
N THR A 117 -3.17 9.94 -10.78
CA THR A 117 -2.14 10.27 -11.75
C THR A 117 -1.04 11.11 -11.10
N THR A 118 0.22 10.75 -11.32
CA THR A 118 1.38 11.58 -10.98
C THR A 118 2.00 12.05 -12.29
N PRO A 119 1.94 13.37 -12.61
CA PRO A 119 2.46 13.89 -13.87
C PRO A 119 3.95 13.64 -14.06
N LYS A 120 4.35 13.40 -15.31
CA LYS A 120 5.75 13.31 -15.76
C LYS A 120 6.05 14.42 -16.77
N LYS A 121 7.34 14.68 -17.00
CA LYS A 121 7.77 15.62 -18.04
C LYS A 121 7.18 15.18 -19.39
N GLY A 122 6.44 16.08 -20.04
CA GLY A 122 5.74 15.83 -21.30
C GLY A 122 4.24 15.50 -21.16
N ASP A 123 3.73 15.28 -19.95
CA ASP A 123 2.29 15.20 -19.70
C ASP A 123 1.63 16.58 -19.86
N PRO A 124 0.32 16.65 -20.14
CA PRO A 124 -0.42 17.92 -20.22
C PRO A 124 -0.60 18.62 -18.87
N TRP A 125 -0.10 18.01 -17.79
CA TRP A 125 -0.29 18.46 -16.41
C TRP A 125 0.99 19.06 -15.83
N PRO A 126 0.91 20.09 -14.98
CA PRO A 126 2.06 20.65 -14.30
C PRO A 126 2.74 19.62 -13.39
N ASN A 127 4.04 19.81 -13.15
CA ASN A 127 4.81 18.92 -12.28
C ASN A 127 4.44 19.11 -10.79
N ILE A 128 3.40 18.44 -10.33
CA ILE A 128 2.92 18.45 -8.93
C ILE A 128 3.36 17.20 -8.16
N GLU A 129 3.46 17.31 -6.83
CA GLU A 129 3.75 16.15 -5.95
C GLU A 129 2.65 15.08 -6.09
N SER A 130 3.05 13.81 -5.91
CA SER A 130 2.15 12.66 -5.95
C SER A 130 1.12 12.73 -4.80
N ALA A 131 -0.17 12.59 -5.12
CA ALA A 131 -1.23 12.52 -4.12
C ALA A 131 -1.03 11.33 -3.16
N ASN A 132 -0.51 10.20 -3.64
CA ASN A 132 -0.24 9.02 -2.81
C ASN A 132 0.82 9.32 -1.74
N VAL A 133 1.93 9.93 -2.15
CA VAL A 133 3.03 10.30 -1.23
C VAL A 133 2.53 11.34 -0.21
N ALA A 134 1.85 12.38 -0.68
CA ALA A 134 1.29 13.40 0.20
C ALA A 134 0.28 12.80 1.18
N MET A 135 -0.62 11.92 0.74
CA MET A 135 -1.63 11.31 1.61
C MET A 135 -1.01 10.42 2.68
N ARG A 136 0.00 9.61 2.31
CA ARG A 136 0.74 8.77 3.28
C ARG A 136 1.43 9.61 4.34
N ARG A 137 1.99 10.76 3.97
CA ARG A 137 2.61 11.71 4.91
C ARG A 137 1.57 12.39 5.80
N GLU A 138 0.53 12.96 5.21
CA GLU A 138 -0.51 13.72 5.92
C GLU A 138 -1.32 12.88 6.91
N LEU A 139 -1.46 11.58 6.64
CA LEU A 139 -2.20 10.63 7.47
C LEU A 139 -1.28 9.71 8.28
N ASP A 140 0.04 9.90 8.23
CA ASP A 140 1.07 9.06 8.86
C ASP A 140 0.87 7.54 8.61
N LEU A 141 0.62 7.19 7.35
CA LEU A 141 0.42 5.80 6.89
C LEU A 141 1.76 5.10 6.70
N PHE A 142 2.43 4.83 7.82
CA PHE A 142 3.81 4.40 7.88
C PHE A 142 4.11 2.98 7.39
N ALA A 143 3.11 2.12 7.35
CA ALA A 143 3.28 0.73 6.93
C ALA A 143 2.54 0.49 5.63
N ASN A 144 3.26 0.16 4.56
CA ASN A 144 2.66 -0.44 3.39
C ASN A 144 2.74 -1.96 3.52
N VAL A 145 1.57 -2.60 3.59
CA VAL A 145 1.43 -4.04 3.77
C VAL A 145 0.93 -4.66 2.46
N ARG A 146 1.67 -5.64 1.95
CA ARG A 146 1.38 -6.34 0.69
C ARG A 146 1.52 -7.85 0.86
N PRO A 147 0.42 -8.62 0.85
CA PRO A 147 0.49 -10.08 0.79
C PRO A 147 0.70 -10.54 -0.66
N VAL A 148 1.48 -11.60 -0.84
CA VAL A 148 1.67 -12.31 -2.12
C VAL A 148 1.55 -13.79 -1.85
N LYS A 149 0.54 -14.44 -2.44
CA LYS A 149 0.26 -15.87 -2.23
C LYS A 149 0.13 -16.59 -3.57
N VAL A 150 0.98 -17.60 -3.74
CA VAL A 150 0.94 -18.52 -4.89
C VAL A 150 1.14 -19.95 -4.35
N PRO A 151 0.05 -20.58 -3.83
CA PRO A 151 0.13 -21.87 -3.15
C PRO A 151 0.79 -22.98 -3.97
N GLU A 152 0.52 -23.04 -5.28
CA GLU A 152 1.10 -23.98 -6.23
C GLU A 152 2.64 -23.88 -6.33
N GLU A 153 3.21 -22.74 -5.94
CA GLU A 153 4.65 -22.49 -5.92
C GLU A 153 5.23 -22.48 -4.49
N GLY A 154 4.39 -22.77 -3.48
CA GLY A 154 4.74 -22.70 -2.06
C GLY A 154 4.98 -21.28 -1.54
N ILE A 155 4.49 -20.26 -2.25
CA ILE A 155 4.70 -18.85 -1.92
C ILE A 155 3.58 -18.35 -1.01
N ASP A 156 3.95 -17.84 0.16
CA ASP A 156 3.09 -17.15 1.11
C ASP A 156 3.90 -16.06 1.82
N TRP A 157 4.07 -14.94 1.12
CA TRP A 157 4.82 -13.79 1.61
C TRP A 157 3.89 -12.70 2.09
N ILE A 158 4.31 -12.00 3.13
CA ILE A 158 3.76 -10.72 3.51
C ILE A 158 4.89 -9.72 3.71
N PHE A 159 4.77 -8.59 3.02
CA PHE A 159 5.75 -7.53 3.06
C PHE A 159 5.25 -6.39 3.95
N PHE A 160 6.12 -5.92 4.83
CA PHE A 160 5.99 -4.73 5.66
C PHE A 160 7.01 -3.71 5.18
N ARG A 161 6.57 -2.82 4.31
CA ARG A 161 7.39 -1.73 3.78
C ARG A 161 7.19 -0.49 4.65
N GLU A 162 8.29 0.05 5.19
CA GLU A 162 8.28 1.39 5.78
C GLU A 162 7.90 2.40 4.68
N ASN A 163 6.89 3.24 4.89
CA ASN A 163 6.21 3.95 3.80
C ASN A 163 6.20 5.47 3.99
N THR A 164 6.89 5.97 5.02
CA THR A 164 6.95 7.39 5.37
C THR A 164 8.37 7.97 5.33
N GLU A 165 9.41 7.14 5.29
CA GLU A 165 10.82 7.54 5.36
C GLU A 165 11.65 7.02 4.17
N GLY A 166 12.97 6.90 4.33
CA GLY A 166 13.89 6.43 3.31
C GLY A 166 14.29 7.53 2.34
N ALA A 167 14.51 7.16 1.08
CA ALA A 167 14.87 8.10 0.02
C ALA A 167 13.68 8.94 -0.46
N TYR A 168 12.45 8.56 -0.11
CA TYR A 168 11.25 9.18 -0.66
C TYR A 168 10.77 10.38 0.13
N ILE A 169 11.12 10.42 1.42
CA ILE A 169 10.54 11.39 2.36
C ILE A 169 10.92 12.83 2.07
N LEU A 170 12.16 13.05 1.62
CA LEU A 170 12.65 14.38 1.31
C LEU A 170 12.28 14.79 -0.13
N GLY A 171 11.74 13.87 -0.94
CA GLY A 171 11.14 14.15 -2.24
C GLY A 171 12.01 15.05 -3.11
N ARG A 172 11.56 16.28 -3.36
CA ARG A 172 12.23 17.27 -4.21
C ARG A 172 13.26 18.14 -3.48
N LYS A 173 13.63 17.80 -2.24
CA LYS A 173 14.58 18.58 -1.43
C LYS A 173 16.04 18.25 -1.72
N GLY A 174 16.33 17.39 -2.70
CA GLY A 174 17.66 17.32 -3.30
C GLY A 174 18.14 18.68 -3.79
N VAL A 175 19.44 18.83 -3.93
CA VAL A 175 20.06 20.09 -4.36
C VAL A 175 21.14 19.82 -5.40
N ASP A 176 21.09 20.56 -6.49
CA ASP A 176 22.21 20.72 -7.41
C ASP A 176 23.19 21.71 -6.74
N VAL A 177 24.28 21.19 -6.19
CA VAL A 177 25.34 21.99 -5.55
C VAL A 177 26.10 22.77 -6.62
N THR A 178 26.33 22.14 -7.77
CA THR A 178 26.84 22.73 -9.01
C THR A 178 26.13 22.06 -10.19
N ASP A 179 26.38 22.54 -11.42
CA ASP A 179 25.88 21.90 -12.64
C ASP A 179 26.35 20.43 -12.81
N ASP A 180 27.44 20.05 -12.16
CA ASP A 180 28.06 18.72 -12.23
C ASP A 180 27.74 17.84 -10.99
N LEU A 181 27.19 18.41 -9.91
CA LEU A 181 27.01 17.72 -8.64
C LEU A 181 25.60 17.93 -8.08
N ALA A 182 24.81 16.86 -8.09
CA ALA A 182 23.53 16.77 -7.39
C ALA A 182 23.65 15.88 -6.14
N ILE A 183 22.98 16.27 -5.06
CA ILE A 183 22.88 15.50 -3.83
C ILE A 183 21.42 15.31 -3.44
N ASP A 184 21.02 14.05 -3.33
CA ASP A 184 19.76 13.63 -2.72
C ASP A 184 19.98 13.06 -1.32
N PHE A 185 18.91 13.08 -0.53
CA PHE A 185 18.95 12.73 0.87
C PHE A 185 18.12 11.49 1.18
N LYS A 186 18.63 10.65 2.08
CA LYS A 186 17.92 9.53 2.68
C LYS A 186 17.85 9.73 4.19
N ALA A 187 16.64 9.69 4.75
CA ALA A 187 16.42 9.82 6.18
C ALA A 187 15.74 8.57 6.75
N ILE A 188 16.26 8.06 7.86
CA ILE A 188 15.64 6.98 8.65
C ILE A 188 15.73 7.38 10.11
N THR A 189 14.62 7.25 10.83
CA THR A 189 14.49 7.53 12.25
C THR A 189 14.34 6.24 13.04
N THR A 190 14.67 6.28 14.33
CA THR A 190 14.48 5.11 15.21
C THR A 190 13.00 4.81 15.35
N GLN A 191 12.16 5.82 15.56
CA GLN A 191 10.72 5.70 15.73
C GLN A 191 10.05 5.10 14.48
N GLY A 192 10.44 5.57 13.29
CA GLY A 192 9.95 5.06 12.00
C GLY A 192 10.32 3.60 11.76
N SER A 193 11.56 3.23 12.10
CA SER A 193 12.03 1.84 12.03
C SER A 193 11.32 0.94 13.04
N GLU A 194 11.20 1.39 14.29
CA GLU A 194 10.64 0.59 15.38
C GLU A 194 9.20 0.18 15.09
N ARG A 195 8.35 1.13 14.69
CA ARG A 195 6.93 0.87 14.46
C ARG A 195 6.65 -0.15 13.35
N ILE A 196 7.40 -0.11 12.25
CA ILE A 196 7.21 -1.05 11.13
C ILE A 196 7.79 -2.43 11.44
N ILE A 197 8.98 -2.47 12.05
CA ILE A 197 9.63 -3.73 12.44
C ILE A 197 8.78 -4.44 13.50
N ARG A 198 8.35 -3.72 14.54
CA ARG A 198 7.46 -4.25 15.57
C ARG A 198 6.16 -4.78 14.97
N MET A 199 5.57 -4.07 14.01
CA MET A 199 4.38 -4.55 13.29
C MET A 199 4.63 -5.89 12.57
N ALA A 200 5.79 -6.07 11.94
CA ALA A 200 6.16 -7.31 11.27
C ALA A 200 6.33 -8.48 12.27
N PHE A 201 7.03 -8.25 13.39
CA PHE A 201 7.20 -9.27 14.43
C PHE A 201 5.88 -9.62 15.14
N GLU A 202 5.05 -8.62 15.45
CA GLU A 202 3.70 -8.84 15.99
C GLU A 202 2.84 -9.67 15.03
N TYR A 203 2.90 -9.38 13.72
CA TYR A 203 2.21 -10.17 12.73
C TYR A 203 2.72 -11.61 12.72
N ALA A 204 4.03 -11.81 12.75
CA ALA A 204 4.63 -13.15 12.75
C ALA A 204 4.13 -13.96 13.96
N LYS A 205 4.23 -13.39 15.16
CA LYS A 205 3.75 -13.98 16.42
C LYS A 205 2.26 -14.33 16.36
N LYS A 206 1.40 -13.39 15.98
CA LYS A 206 -0.06 -13.59 15.94
C LYS A 206 -0.49 -14.67 14.94
N ASN A 207 0.30 -14.89 13.89
CA ASN A 207 0.00 -15.87 12.85
C ASN A 207 0.82 -17.17 12.99
N ASN A 208 1.49 -17.38 14.13
CA ASN A 208 2.37 -18.54 14.38
C ASN A 208 3.44 -18.73 13.28
N ILE A 209 3.94 -17.62 12.72
CA ILE A 209 5.06 -17.62 11.80
C ILE A 209 6.32 -17.41 12.63
N ASN A 210 7.25 -18.35 12.53
CA ASN A 210 8.46 -18.38 13.35
C ASN A 210 9.65 -17.63 12.74
N ARG A 211 9.48 -16.90 11.63
CA ARG A 211 10.58 -16.21 10.95
C ARG A 211 10.19 -14.84 10.39
N VAL A 212 11.03 -13.84 10.65
CA VAL A 212 10.99 -12.50 10.05
C VAL A 212 12.31 -12.21 9.33
N THR A 213 12.22 -11.77 8.07
CA THR A 213 13.38 -11.40 7.25
C THR A 213 13.49 -9.88 7.12
N VAL A 214 14.63 -9.32 7.50
CA VAL A 214 14.91 -7.87 7.46
C VAL A 214 15.77 -7.55 6.25
N VAL A 215 15.26 -6.74 5.32
CA VAL A 215 15.94 -6.45 4.05
C VAL A 215 16.53 -5.05 4.05
N THR A 216 17.85 -4.92 3.83
CA THR A 216 18.55 -3.63 3.84
C THR A 216 19.68 -3.56 2.80
N LYS A 217 20.45 -2.47 2.76
CA LYS A 217 21.78 -2.44 2.13
C LYS A 217 22.83 -1.91 3.12
N ALA A 218 22.77 -2.36 4.37
CA ALA A 218 23.58 -1.84 5.47
C ALA A 218 25.11 -1.96 5.28
N ASN A 219 25.57 -2.89 4.43
CA ASN A 219 26.99 -2.99 4.06
C ASN A 219 27.53 -1.76 3.30
N VAL A 220 26.66 -1.07 2.53
CA VAL A 220 27.00 0.15 1.79
C VAL A 220 26.40 1.38 2.49
N VAL A 221 25.11 1.35 2.80
CA VAL A 221 24.36 2.47 3.36
C VAL A 221 24.40 2.43 4.90
N LYS A 222 25.60 2.58 5.45
CA LYS A 222 25.90 2.26 6.86
C LYS A 222 25.06 3.03 7.90
N LYS A 223 24.72 4.29 7.65
CA LYS A 223 24.07 5.14 8.67
C LYS A 223 22.55 4.96 8.74
N THR A 224 21.85 5.00 7.62
CA THR A 224 20.40 4.86 7.59
C THR A 224 19.98 3.40 7.68
N ASP A 225 20.53 2.53 6.84
CA ASP A 225 20.19 1.11 6.88
C ASP A 225 20.78 0.40 8.10
N GLY A 226 21.98 0.80 8.54
CA GLY A 226 22.52 0.31 9.81
C GLY A 226 21.65 0.71 11.00
N LYS A 227 21.04 1.91 11.00
CA LYS A 227 20.04 2.28 12.02
C LYS A 227 18.80 1.39 11.97
N PHE A 228 18.29 1.09 10.78
CA PHE A 228 17.14 0.19 10.60
C PHE A 228 17.46 -1.21 11.13
N LEU A 229 18.60 -1.78 10.73
CA LEU A 229 19.06 -3.10 11.15
C LEU A 229 19.33 -3.18 12.66
N ASN A 230 20.00 -2.19 13.24
CA ASN A 230 20.23 -2.11 14.69
C ASN A 230 18.90 -1.99 15.47
N THR A 231 17.89 -1.36 14.88
CA THR A 231 16.55 -1.31 15.49
C THR A 231 15.87 -2.67 15.39
N ALA A 232 16.03 -3.40 14.28
CA ALA A 232 15.54 -4.76 14.14
C ALA A 232 16.13 -5.72 15.18
N GLU A 233 17.45 -5.66 15.38
CA GLU A 233 18.13 -6.48 16.39
C GLU A 233 17.60 -6.21 17.82
N LYS A 234 17.29 -4.95 18.13
CA LYS A 234 16.69 -4.58 19.43
C LYS A 234 15.28 -5.13 19.58
N ILE A 235 14.44 -4.96 18.55
CA ILE A 235 13.06 -5.44 18.56
C ILE A 235 13.02 -6.97 18.63
N ALA A 236 13.87 -7.68 17.90
CA ALA A 236 13.91 -9.13 17.90
C ALA A 236 14.13 -9.74 19.30
N LYS A 237 14.84 -9.04 20.20
CA LYS A 237 15.04 -9.47 21.60
C LYS A 237 13.73 -9.51 22.40
N GLU A 238 12.71 -8.78 21.96
CA GLU A 238 11.37 -8.79 22.57
C GLU A 238 10.49 -9.96 22.06
N TYR A 239 10.92 -10.66 21.01
CA TYR A 239 10.19 -11.78 20.37
C TYR A 239 11.08 -13.03 20.26
N PRO A 240 11.53 -13.63 21.38
CA PRO A 240 12.46 -14.76 21.37
C PRO A 240 11.94 -16.01 20.65
N GLU A 241 10.62 -16.13 20.46
CA GLU A 241 9.97 -17.21 19.71
C GLU A 241 10.00 -17.04 18.18
N VAL A 242 10.39 -15.86 17.68
CA VAL A 242 10.47 -15.54 16.25
C VAL A 242 11.93 -15.45 15.85
N GLU A 243 12.41 -16.41 15.07
CA GLU A 243 13.72 -16.31 14.43
C GLU A 243 13.74 -15.11 13.48
N TRP A 244 14.91 -14.52 13.28
CA TRP A 244 15.07 -13.49 12.27
C TRP A 244 16.41 -13.60 11.56
N ASP A 245 16.42 -13.18 10.31
CA ASP A 245 17.61 -13.05 9.48
C ASP A 245 17.63 -11.69 8.78
N ASP A 246 18.81 -11.26 8.35
CA ASP A 246 18.97 -10.07 7.52
C ASP A 246 19.53 -10.43 6.14
N TRP A 247 18.99 -9.77 5.12
CA TRP A 247 19.40 -9.97 3.74
C TRP A 247 19.71 -8.62 3.10
N PHE A 248 20.76 -8.59 2.28
CA PHE A 248 20.96 -7.43 1.42
C PHE A 248 20.00 -7.46 0.24
N ILE A 249 19.45 -6.29 -0.12
CA ILE A 249 18.41 -6.14 -1.13
C ILE A 249 18.76 -6.81 -2.47
N ASP A 250 20.02 -6.76 -2.91
CA ASP A 250 20.48 -7.38 -4.15
C ASP A 250 20.49 -8.91 -4.13
N ILE A 251 20.91 -9.53 -3.03
CA ILE A 251 20.83 -10.99 -2.90
C ILE A 251 19.40 -11.44 -2.56
N MET A 252 18.63 -10.61 -1.86
CA MET A 252 17.22 -10.88 -1.54
C MET A 252 16.39 -11.02 -2.82
N THR A 253 16.51 -10.10 -3.78
CA THR A 253 15.79 -10.19 -5.06
C THR A 253 16.15 -11.47 -5.82
N ALA A 254 17.44 -11.83 -5.85
CA ALA A 254 17.89 -13.09 -6.45
C ALA A 254 17.34 -14.33 -5.73
N LYS A 255 17.15 -14.29 -4.40
CA LYS A 255 16.59 -15.41 -3.63
C LYS A 255 15.08 -15.48 -3.62
N LEU A 256 14.40 -14.36 -3.89
CA LEU A 256 12.95 -14.33 -4.07
C LEU A 256 12.52 -15.12 -5.31
N ILE A 257 13.35 -15.13 -6.36
CA ILE A 257 13.09 -15.89 -7.59
C ILE A 257 13.66 -17.32 -7.57
N ASP A 258 14.48 -17.67 -6.57
CA ASP A 258 15.13 -18.98 -6.43
C ASP A 258 14.17 -19.99 -5.80
N PRO A 259 13.68 -21.03 -6.52
CA PRO A 259 12.72 -22.00 -5.98
C PRO A 259 13.23 -22.76 -4.75
N SER A 260 14.54 -22.88 -4.58
CA SER A 260 15.14 -23.56 -3.41
C SER A 260 15.08 -22.73 -2.13
N ARG A 261 14.89 -21.41 -2.25
CA ARG A 261 14.92 -20.46 -1.13
C ARG A 261 13.61 -19.74 -0.89
N ARG A 262 12.90 -19.39 -1.95
CA ARG A 262 11.76 -18.47 -1.91
C ARG A 262 10.63 -18.89 -0.95
N THR A 263 10.45 -20.20 -0.73
CA THR A 263 9.45 -20.77 0.17
C THR A 263 9.80 -20.63 1.65
N GLN A 264 11.06 -20.27 1.97
CA GLN A 264 11.53 -20.05 3.34
C GLN A 264 11.18 -18.65 3.86
N PHE A 265 10.92 -17.69 2.95
CA PHE A 265 10.49 -16.36 3.32
C PHE A 265 9.00 -16.35 3.64
N ARG A 266 8.60 -15.61 4.67
CA ARG A 266 7.22 -15.51 5.14
C ARG A 266 6.87 -14.07 5.46
N VAL A 267 7.47 -13.50 6.49
CA VAL A 267 7.31 -12.09 6.86
C VAL A 267 8.58 -11.34 6.48
N ILE A 268 8.45 -10.33 5.62
CA ILE A 268 9.59 -9.55 5.11
C ILE A 268 9.38 -8.10 5.51
N VAL A 269 10.37 -7.46 6.14
CA VAL A 269 10.32 -6.05 6.52
C VAL A 269 11.47 -5.27 5.89
N ALA A 270 11.17 -4.11 5.32
CA ALA A 270 12.15 -3.34 4.55
C ALA A 270 11.93 -1.82 4.63
N PRO A 271 13.00 -1.01 4.55
CA PRO A 271 12.92 0.42 4.26
C PRO A 271 12.20 0.71 2.93
N ASN A 272 11.68 1.92 2.81
CA ASN A 272 10.76 2.35 1.75
C ASN A 272 11.12 1.94 0.33
N LEU A 273 12.26 2.41 -0.20
CA LEU A 273 12.66 2.13 -1.58
C LEU A 273 12.86 0.63 -1.85
N TYR A 274 13.42 -0.11 -0.90
CA TYR A 274 13.68 -1.54 -1.07
C TYR A 274 12.38 -2.33 -1.04
N GLY A 275 11.50 -2.03 -0.09
CA GLY A 275 10.16 -2.59 -0.03
C GLY A 275 9.33 -2.31 -1.29
N ASP A 276 9.48 -1.11 -1.88
CA ASP A 276 8.81 -0.76 -3.14
C ASP A 276 9.16 -1.75 -4.25
N ILE A 277 10.46 -1.89 -4.51
CA ILE A 277 10.99 -2.70 -5.62
C ILE A 277 10.62 -4.18 -5.43
N ILE A 278 10.94 -4.77 -4.27
CA ILE A 278 10.74 -6.21 -4.06
C ILE A 278 9.27 -6.60 -4.05
N THR A 279 8.38 -5.70 -3.61
CA THR A 279 6.94 -6.02 -3.58
C THR A 279 6.31 -5.98 -4.96
N ASP A 280 6.81 -5.12 -5.86
CA ASP A 280 6.39 -5.11 -7.26
C ASP A 280 6.92 -6.35 -8.02
N GLU A 281 8.15 -6.79 -7.74
CA GLU A 281 8.69 -8.06 -8.23
C GLU A 281 7.87 -9.25 -7.71
N ALA A 282 7.59 -9.27 -6.40
CA ALA A 282 6.78 -10.31 -5.77
C ALA A 282 5.37 -10.38 -6.38
N ALA A 283 4.76 -9.24 -6.69
CA ALA A 283 3.43 -9.20 -7.30
C ALA A 283 3.39 -9.89 -8.69
N GLN A 284 4.51 -10.02 -9.40
CA GLN A 284 4.54 -10.75 -10.68
C GLN A 284 4.23 -12.23 -10.52
N PHE A 285 4.57 -12.85 -9.38
CA PHE A 285 4.26 -14.25 -9.12
C PHE A 285 2.75 -14.52 -9.05
N GLN A 286 1.93 -13.55 -8.61
CA GLN A 286 0.48 -13.71 -8.48
C GLN A 286 -0.33 -13.18 -9.68
N GLY A 287 0.29 -13.07 -10.85
CA GLY A 287 -0.34 -12.57 -12.07
C GLY A 287 -0.19 -11.06 -12.29
N GLY A 288 0.72 -10.41 -11.55
CA GLY A 288 1.11 -9.02 -11.75
C GLY A 288 0.42 -8.01 -10.82
N VAL A 289 0.82 -6.75 -10.96
CA VAL A 289 0.31 -5.63 -10.13
C VAL A 289 -1.18 -5.32 -10.35
N GLY A 290 -1.77 -5.83 -11.44
CA GLY A 290 -3.17 -5.63 -11.81
C GLY A 290 -4.16 -6.35 -10.90
N THR A 291 -3.73 -7.41 -10.23
CA THR A 291 -4.57 -8.27 -9.37
C THR A 291 -4.23 -8.11 -7.89
N ALA A 292 -3.26 -7.27 -7.54
CA ALA A 292 -2.77 -7.15 -6.18
C ALA A 292 -3.39 -5.96 -5.44
N GLY A 293 -3.97 -6.21 -4.26
CA GLY A 293 -4.38 -5.18 -3.32
C GLY A 293 -3.21 -4.73 -2.44
N SER A 294 -3.30 -3.52 -1.88
CA SER A 294 -2.35 -3.03 -0.90
C SER A 294 -3.04 -2.27 0.23
N ALA A 295 -2.43 -2.29 1.40
CA ALA A 295 -2.85 -1.52 2.56
C ALA A 295 -1.75 -0.55 2.99
N ASN A 296 -2.12 0.68 3.30
CA ASN A 296 -1.26 1.68 3.91
C ASN A 296 -1.84 1.96 5.31
N ILE A 297 -1.12 1.55 6.34
CA ILE A 297 -1.58 1.54 7.72
C ILE A 297 -0.84 2.60 8.53
N GLY A 298 -1.60 3.45 9.22
CA GLY A 298 -1.13 4.31 10.30
C GLY A 298 -1.85 3.95 11.59
N LYS A 299 -1.51 4.65 12.68
CA LYS A 299 -2.17 4.42 13.99
C LYS A 299 -3.60 4.96 14.03
N ARG A 300 -3.83 6.12 13.42
CA ARG A 300 -5.14 6.82 13.35
C ARG A 300 -5.95 6.49 12.09
N TYR A 301 -5.26 6.36 10.96
CA TYR A 301 -5.86 6.23 9.63
C TYR A 301 -5.37 4.96 8.94
N ALA A 302 -6.17 4.44 8.01
CA ALA A 302 -5.74 3.39 7.09
C ALA A 302 -6.28 3.67 5.68
N MET A 303 -5.54 3.26 4.65
CA MET A 303 -5.92 3.43 3.25
C MET A 303 -5.62 2.19 2.44
N PHE A 304 -6.66 1.69 1.76
CA PHE A 304 -6.63 0.48 0.95
C PHE A 304 -6.75 0.88 -0.53
N GLU A 305 -5.78 0.46 -1.34
CA GLU A 305 -5.68 0.85 -2.75
C GLU A 305 -5.07 -0.26 -3.61
N ALA A 306 -5.28 -0.17 -4.92
CA ALA A 306 -4.56 -0.98 -5.90
C ALA A 306 -3.07 -0.61 -5.96
N ILE A 307 -2.22 -1.57 -6.35
CA ILE A 307 -0.80 -1.30 -6.59
C ILE A 307 -0.58 -0.53 -7.90
N HIS A 308 -1.36 -0.84 -8.94
CA HIS A 308 -1.19 -0.28 -10.28
C HIS A 308 -1.60 1.22 -10.37
N GLY A 309 -1.14 1.89 -11.43
CA GLY A 309 -1.46 3.29 -11.71
C GLY A 309 -2.83 3.52 -12.37
N SER A 310 -3.08 4.76 -12.78
CA SER A 310 -4.37 5.23 -13.34
C SER A 310 -4.64 4.79 -14.78
N ALA A 311 -3.68 4.17 -15.48
CA ALA A 311 -3.82 3.68 -16.85
C ALA A 311 -4.56 4.65 -17.81
N PRO A 312 -4.13 5.92 -17.94
CA PRO A 312 -4.85 6.95 -18.70
C PRO A 312 -5.07 6.59 -20.17
N ARG A 313 -4.20 5.74 -20.74
CA ARG A 313 -4.34 5.20 -22.10
C ARG A 313 -5.64 4.42 -22.29
N MET A 314 -6.05 3.59 -21.33
CA MET A 314 -7.31 2.84 -21.42
C MET A 314 -8.52 3.78 -21.46
N VAL A 315 -8.47 4.91 -20.74
CA VAL A 315 -9.54 5.91 -20.81
C VAL A 315 -9.59 6.56 -22.19
N LYS A 316 -8.44 7.00 -22.71
CA LYS A 316 -8.35 7.64 -24.04
C LYS A 316 -8.84 6.72 -25.16
N GLU A 317 -8.61 5.42 -25.04
CA GLU A 317 -9.02 4.42 -26.02
C GLU A 317 -10.46 3.90 -25.78
N GLY A 318 -11.20 4.45 -24.82
CA GLY A 318 -12.58 4.03 -24.53
C GLY A 318 -12.69 2.64 -23.86
N ARG A 319 -11.60 2.14 -23.27
CA ARG A 319 -11.47 0.81 -22.67
C ARG A 319 -11.60 0.78 -21.15
N ALA A 320 -11.85 1.92 -20.50
CA ALA A 320 -11.92 2.01 -19.03
C ALA A 320 -12.95 1.05 -18.39
N LYS A 321 -14.08 0.82 -19.07
CA LYS A 321 -15.11 -0.14 -18.64
C LYS A 321 -14.66 -1.60 -18.66
N TYR A 322 -13.53 -1.93 -19.30
CA TYR A 322 -12.95 -3.28 -19.34
C TYR A 322 -11.74 -3.42 -18.39
N ALA A 323 -11.44 -2.40 -17.57
CA ALA A 323 -10.36 -2.47 -16.59
C ALA A 323 -10.69 -3.46 -15.46
N ASP A 324 -9.71 -4.21 -14.97
CA ASP A 324 -9.91 -5.21 -13.91
C ASP A 324 -10.10 -4.57 -12.53
N PRO A 325 -11.24 -4.77 -11.82
CA PRO A 325 -11.45 -4.23 -10.49
C PRO A 325 -10.89 -5.11 -9.35
N SER A 326 -10.31 -6.27 -9.68
CA SER A 326 -9.87 -7.28 -8.69
C SER A 326 -8.88 -6.74 -7.66
N SER A 327 -7.96 -5.85 -8.05
CA SER A 327 -6.96 -5.25 -7.14
C SER A 327 -7.62 -4.45 -6.00
N ILE A 328 -8.60 -3.60 -6.31
CA ILE A 328 -9.31 -2.79 -5.31
C ILE A 328 -10.28 -3.66 -4.51
N MET A 329 -10.90 -4.68 -5.12
CA MET A 329 -11.71 -5.64 -4.36
C MET A 329 -10.87 -6.45 -3.36
N ARG A 330 -9.64 -6.84 -3.71
CA ARG A 330 -8.70 -7.46 -2.74
C ARG A 330 -8.25 -6.45 -1.68
N ALA A 331 -8.04 -5.19 -2.04
CA ALA A 331 -7.80 -4.14 -1.06
C ALA A 331 -9.00 -3.95 -0.12
N ALA A 332 -10.24 -4.09 -0.61
CA ALA A 332 -11.45 -4.08 0.21
C ALA A 332 -11.55 -5.31 1.14
N ALA A 333 -11.06 -6.48 0.73
CA ALA A 333 -10.91 -7.63 1.65
C ALA A 333 -9.92 -7.32 2.77
N MET A 334 -8.78 -6.69 2.46
CA MET A 334 -7.82 -6.23 3.47
C MET A 334 -8.45 -5.19 4.41
N LEU A 335 -9.28 -4.28 3.86
CA LEU A 335 -10.04 -3.29 4.63
C LEU A 335 -10.96 -3.99 5.64
N LEU A 336 -11.79 -4.93 5.18
CA LEU A 336 -12.71 -5.68 6.03
C LEU A 336 -11.99 -6.37 7.19
N ASN A 337 -10.84 -6.99 6.92
CA ASN A 337 -10.02 -7.62 7.96
C ASN A 337 -9.50 -6.58 8.97
N HIS A 338 -9.02 -5.43 8.50
CA HIS A 338 -8.49 -4.35 9.34
C HIS A 338 -9.54 -3.74 10.29
N ILE A 339 -10.79 -3.61 9.84
CA ILE A 339 -11.87 -3.03 10.65
C ILE A 339 -12.66 -4.07 11.45
N GLY A 340 -12.18 -5.31 11.55
CA GLY A 340 -12.76 -6.33 12.44
C GLY A 340 -13.83 -7.25 11.82
N TYR A 341 -13.87 -7.40 10.49
CA TYR A 341 -14.75 -8.36 9.78
C TYR A 341 -13.93 -9.42 9.01
N PRO A 342 -13.12 -10.26 9.69
CA PRO A 342 -12.27 -11.26 9.05
C PRO A 342 -13.07 -12.30 8.24
N GLU A 343 -14.26 -12.70 8.71
CA GLU A 343 -15.12 -13.64 8.00
C GLU A 343 -15.62 -13.08 6.66
N LYS A 344 -15.95 -11.78 6.60
CA LYS A 344 -16.37 -11.12 5.36
C LYS A 344 -15.19 -10.94 4.41
N ALA A 345 -14.01 -10.61 4.94
CA ALA A 345 -12.78 -10.53 4.19
C ALA A 345 -12.42 -11.87 3.52
N ASP A 346 -12.50 -12.96 4.28
CA ASP A 346 -12.22 -14.32 3.82
C ASP A 346 -13.22 -14.77 2.74
N LYS A 347 -14.53 -14.51 2.92
CA LYS A 347 -15.54 -14.75 1.88
C LYS A 347 -15.24 -14.00 0.58
N LEU A 348 -14.90 -12.72 0.66
CA LEU A 348 -14.54 -11.92 -0.52
C LEU A 348 -13.29 -12.46 -1.21
N GLN A 349 -12.27 -12.84 -0.44
CA GLN A 349 -11.04 -13.40 -0.99
C GLN A 349 -11.31 -14.72 -1.75
N LYS A 350 -12.11 -15.62 -1.16
CA LYS A 350 -12.51 -16.89 -1.78
C LYS A 350 -13.33 -16.68 -3.04
N ALA A 351 -14.29 -15.76 -3.02
CA ALA A 351 -15.08 -15.42 -4.20
C ALA A 351 -14.19 -14.89 -5.34
N LEU A 352 -13.24 -14.00 -5.03
CA LEU A 352 -12.29 -13.47 -6.02
C LEU A 352 -11.38 -14.55 -6.61
N ASP A 353 -10.96 -15.53 -5.81
CA ASP A 353 -10.16 -16.65 -6.31
C ASP A 353 -10.99 -17.57 -7.21
N ILE A 354 -12.23 -17.91 -6.82
CA ILE A 354 -13.15 -18.68 -7.67
C ILE A 354 -13.39 -17.96 -8.99
N CYS A 355 -13.70 -16.67 -8.96
CA CYS A 355 -14.03 -15.91 -10.16
C CYS A 355 -12.81 -15.68 -11.06
N GLY A 356 -11.68 -15.26 -10.48
CA GLY A 356 -10.50 -14.81 -11.24
C GLY A 356 -9.44 -15.88 -11.49
N LYS A 357 -9.35 -16.92 -10.65
CA LYS A 357 -8.31 -17.96 -10.76
C LYS A 357 -8.86 -19.31 -11.21
N TYR A 358 -9.98 -19.76 -10.64
CA TYR A 358 -10.47 -21.13 -10.83
C TYR A 358 -11.53 -21.28 -11.91
N GLU A 359 -12.75 -20.81 -11.69
CA GLU A 359 -13.87 -21.02 -12.62
C GLU A 359 -13.75 -20.18 -13.89
N LYS A 360 -13.34 -18.91 -13.75
CA LYS A 360 -13.17 -17.97 -14.89
C LYS A 360 -14.36 -17.96 -15.88
N LYS A 361 -15.60 -18.10 -15.38
CA LYS A 361 -16.83 -18.10 -16.20
C LYS A 361 -16.94 -16.86 -17.08
N VAL A 362 -16.47 -15.73 -16.56
CA VAL A 362 -16.24 -14.49 -17.30
C VAL A 362 -14.78 -14.10 -17.15
N VAL A 363 -14.21 -13.52 -18.20
CA VAL A 363 -12.79 -13.16 -18.26
C VAL A 363 -12.65 -11.67 -18.58
N ILE A 364 -11.93 -10.94 -17.74
CA ILE A 364 -11.50 -9.58 -18.04
C ILE A 364 -10.20 -9.64 -18.85
N THR A 365 -10.19 -8.96 -19.99
CA THR A 365 -9.03 -8.88 -20.90
C THR A 365 -8.47 -7.46 -21.03
N GLY A 366 -9.12 -6.45 -20.44
CA GLY A 366 -8.82 -5.04 -20.70
C GLY A 366 -9.34 -4.52 -22.04
N HIS A 367 -10.08 -5.34 -22.80
CA HIS A 367 -10.57 -5.04 -24.15
C HIS A 367 -12.01 -5.54 -24.33
N SER A 368 -12.60 -5.22 -25.49
CA SER A 368 -14.00 -5.56 -25.81
C SER A 368 -14.26 -7.03 -26.13
N ASP A 369 -13.22 -7.84 -26.20
CA ASP A 369 -13.31 -9.30 -26.30
C ASP A 369 -13.45 -9.99 -24.93
N GLY A 370 -13.32 -9.24 -23.84
CA GLY A 370 -13.61 -9.67 -22.48
C GLY A 370 -14.85 -9.00 -21.91
N VAL A 371 -15.14 -9.30 -20.64
CA VAL A 371 -16.26 -8.68 -19.91
C VAL A 371 -15.89 -7.31 -19.35
N THR A 372 -16.92 -6.53 -19.06
CA THR A 372 -16.80 -5.27 -18.33
C THR A 372 -16.49 -5.51 -16.85
N ASN A 373 -15.96 -4.47 -16.19
CA ASN A 373 -15.75 -4.47 -14.74
C ASN A 373 -17.04 -4.73 -13.95
N THR A 374 -18.16 -4.16 -14.39
CA THR A 374 -19.50 -4.38 -13.82
C THR A 374 -19.94 -5.83 -13.92
N GLU A 375 -19.77 -6.47 -15.08
CA GLU A 375 -20.11 -7.89 -15.26
C GLU A 375 -19.28 -8.80 -14.36
N PHE A 376 -17.97 -8.53 -14.25
CA PHE A 376 -17.10 -9.26 -13.32
C PHE A 376 -17.49 -9.03 -11.86
N ALA A 377 -17.78 -7.77 -11.46
CA ALA A 377 -18.24 -7.45 -10.11
C ALA A 377 -19.55 -8.15 -9.76
N ASN A 378 -20.50 -8.22 -10.70
CA ASN A 378 -21.74 -8.95 -10.53
C ASN A 378 -21.48 -10.45 -10.33
N TYR A 379 -20.57 -11.04 -11.10
CA TYR A 379 -20.17 -12.45 -10.92
C TYR A 379 -19.56 -12.72 -9.54
N VAL A 380 -18.75 -11.79 -9.02
CA VAL A 380 -18.22 -11.87 -7.64
C VAL A 380 -19.35 -11.80 -6.61
N MET A 381 -20.31 -10.87 -6.77
CA MET A 381 -21.47 -10.76 -5.86
C MET A 381 -22.40 -11.97 -5.91
N GLU A 382 -22.60 -12.57 -7.08
CA GLU A 382 -23.34 -13.83 -7.21
C GLU A 382 -22.62 -14.98 -6.49
N THR A 383 -21.30 -15.07 -6.67
CA THR A 383 -20.48 -16.07 -5.99
C THR A 383 -20.48 -15.88 -4.46
N LEU A 384 -20.53 -14.64 -3.97
CA LEU A 384 -20.66 -14.33 -2.54
C LEU A 384 -21.99 -14.78 -1.92
N LYS A 385 -23.05 -14.93 -2.73
CA LYS A 385 -24.37 -15.41 -2.27
C LYS A 385 -24.44 -16.93 -2.16
N ASP A 386 -23.45 -17.65 -2.71
CA ASP A 386 -23.41 -19.11 -2.69
C ASP A 386 -23.22 -19.62 -1.24
N PRO A 387 -24.21 -20.34 -0.66
CA PRO A 387 -24.07 -20.87 0.70
C PRO A 387 -22.96 -21.94 0.80
N ASP A 388 -22.60 -22.55 -0.32
CA ASP A 388 -21.54 -23.56 -0.42
C ASP A 388 -20.18 -22.97 -0.84
N LEU A 389 -20.02 -21.64 -0.83
CA LEU A 389 -18.79 -20.95 -1.23
C LEU A 389 -17.52 -21.59 -0.67
N GLU A 390 -17.52 -21.92 0.63
CA GLU A 390 -16.40 -22.54 1.32
C GLU A 390 -16.04 -23.91 0.73
N LYS A 391 -17.05 -24.77 0.58
CA LYS A 391 -16.91 -26.12 0.05
C LYS A 391 -16.43 -26.08 -1.40
N LYS A 392 -16.97 -25.13 -2.17
CA LYS A 392 -16.62 -24.88 -3.56
C LYS A 392 -15.17 -24.43 -3.70
N TRP A 393 -14.73 -23.41 -2.94
CA TRP A 393 -13.34 -22.94 -2.96
C TRP A 393 -12.35 -24.06 -2.58
N LYS A 394 -12.65 -24.83 -1.53
CA LYS A 394 -11.82 -25.97 -1.10
C LYS A 394 -11.68 -27.06 -2.16
N SER A 395 -12.65 -27.22 -3.06
CA SER A 395 -12.56 -28.23 -4.13
C SER A 395 -11.47 -27.92 -5.16
N TYR A 396 -11.06 -26.64 -5.27
CA TYR A 396 -9.99 -26.18 -6.17
C TYR A 396 -8.59 -26.17 -5.54
N GLN A 397 -8.49 -26.40 -4.23
CA GLN A 397 -7.21 -26.44 -3.51
C GLN A 397 -6.54 -27.83 -3.53
N LYS A 398 -7.15 -28.81 -4.20
CA LYS A 398 -6.73 -30.22 -4.19
C LYS A 398 -5.72 -30.56 -5.26
#